data_AF-A0A5B6VPE9-F1
#
_entry.id   AF-A0A5B6VPE9-F1
#
_cell.length_a   1.000
_cell.length_b   1.000
_cell.length_c   1.000
_cell.angle_alpha   90.00
_cell.angle_beta   90.00
_cell.angle_gamma   90.00
#
_symmetry.space_group_name_H-M   'P 1'
#
loop_
_entity.id
_entity.type
_entity.pdbx_description
1 polymer ?
#
loop_
_entity_poly.entity_id
_entity_poly.type
_entity_poly.pdbx_seq_one_letter_code
_entity_poly.pdbx_strand_id
1 'polypeptide(L)'
;MLRRYRSNPSHVISPIEIELQPDMTYSEEPIKILAWEVKELRNKHISLVKFHGVEEATWELEGTMKMQYPKFVYKLLQCHIKIWQNS
;
A
#
# COMPACT_ATOMS: atom_id res chain seq x y z
N MET A 1 -5.10 -23.01 -33.14
CA MET A 1 -5.18 -21.84 -34.03
C MET A 1 -5.25 -20.58 -33.19
N LEU A 2 -4.28 -19.68 -33.30
CA LEU A 2 -4.27 -18.40 -32.59
C LEU A 2 -5.16 -17.39 -33.32
N ARG A 3 -6.04 -16.69 -32.58
CA ARG A 3 -6.87 -15.62 -33.13
C ARG A 3 -6.07 -14.34 -33.21
N ARG A 4 -6.22 -13.60 -34.31
CA ARG A 4 -5.56 -12.31 -34.53
C ARG A 4 -6.16 -11.26 -33.58
N TYR A 5 -5.34 -10.65 -32.74
CA TYR A 5 -5.76 -9.54 -31.89
C TYR A 5 -6.19 -8.34 -32.74
N ARG A 6 -7.29 -7.68 -32.34
CA ARG A 6 -7.78 -6.43 -32.94
C ARG A 6 -7.48 -5.30 -31.94
N SER A 7 -6.59 -4.39 -32.32
CA SER A 7 -6.23 -3.24 -31.50
C SER A 7 -7.44 -2.34 -31.26
N ASN A 8 -7.78 -2.13 -29.99
CA ASN A 8 -8.81 -1.20 -29.55
C ASN A 8 -8.12 -0.02 -28.83
N PRO A 9 -8.36 1.25 -29.23
CA PRO A 9 -7.80 2.42 -28.55
C PRO A 9 -8.11 2.48 -27.04
N SER A 10 -9.19 1.85 -26.57
CA SER A 10 -9.50 1.77 -25.14
C SER A 10 -8.62 0.77 -24.37
N HIS A 11 -7.81 -0.04 -25.05
CA HIS A 11 -6.82 -0.92 -24.42
C HIS A 11 -5.49 -0.20 -24.17
N VAL A 12 -5.38 1.08 -24.53
CA VAL A 12 -4.21 1.88 -24.19
C VAL A 12 -4.23 2.12 -22.68
N ILE A 13 -3.36 1.41 -21.98
CA ILE A 13 -3.09 1.66 -20.56
C ILE A 13 -2.41 3.03 -20.48
N SER A 14 -2.98 3.92 -19.67
CA SER A 14 -2.35 5.22 -19.43
C SER A 14 -1.04 5.00 -18.68
N PRO A 15 0.09 5.56 -19.15
CA PRO A 15 1.34 5.46 -18.43
C PRO A 15 1.17 6.17 -17.08
N ILE A 16 1.53 5.45 -16.01
CA ILE A 16 1.65 6.03 -14.68
C ILE A 16 3.03 6.68 -14.63
N GLU A 17 3.10 7.96 -14.27
CA GLU A 17 4.39 8.63 -14.03
C GLU A 17 4.95 8.14 -12.70
N ILE A 18 6.04 7.35 -12.76
CA ILE A 18 6.73 6.81 -11.58
C ILE A 18 8.16 7.35 -11.58
N GLU A 19 8.60 7.88 -10.44
CA GLU A 19 10.00 8.27 -10.26
C GLU A 19 10.86 7.01 -10.02
N LEU A 20 11.63 6.63 -11.05
CA LEU A 20 12.60 5.54 -10.96
C LEU A 20 13.91 6.06 -10.37
N GLN A 21 14.42 5.33 -9.39
CA GLN A 21 15.76 5.51 -8.85
C GLN A 21 16.82 4.98 -9.83
N PRO A 22 18.09 5.40 -9.71
CA PRO A 22 19.18 4.95 -10.60
C PRO A 22 19.41 3.43 -10.63
N ASP A 23 18.95 2.72 -9.60
CA ASP A 23 19.02 1.27 -9.46
C ASP A 23 17.78 0.55 -10.06
N MET A 24 16.95 1.26 -10.83
CA MET A 24 15.70 0.78 -11.41
C MET A 24 14.63 0.39 -10.37
N THR A 25 14.77 0.81 -9.12
CA THR A 25 13.71 0.69 -8.11
C THR A 25 12.78 1.90 -8.17
N TYR A 26 11.52 1.72 -7.73
CA TYR A 26 10.59 2.83 -7.50
C TYR A 26 10.13 2.81 -6.05
N SER A 27 9.87 3.99 -5.49
CA SER A 27 9.27 4.12 -4.16
C SER A 27 7.76 4.24 -4.31
N GLU A 28 7.03 3.22 -3.87
CA GLU A 28 5.58 3.34 -3.72
C GLU A 28 5.26 4.19 -2.50
N GLU A 29 4.88 5.46 -2.73
CA GLU A 29 4.34 6.25 -1.62
C GLU A 29 2.93 5.76 -1.26
N PRO A 30 2.66 5.48 0.03
CA PRO A 30 1.32 5.12 0.47
C PRO A 30 0.36 6.29 0.28
N ILE A 31 -0.65 6.17 -0.57
CA ILE A 31 -1.64 7.24 -0.79
C ILE A 31 -2.60 7.32 0.40
N LYS A 32 -3.08 6.15 0.84
CA LYS A 32 -4.11 6.04 1.86
C LYS A 32 -3.96 4.77 2.69
N ILE A 33 -4.16 4.88 3.99
CA ILE A 33 -4.28 3.72 4.88
C ILE A 33 -5.71 3.18 4.77
N LEU A 34 -5.82 1.89 4.48
CA LEU A 34 -7.08 1.19 4.25
C LEU A 34 -7.54 0.41 5.47
N ALA A 35 -6.61 -0.25 6.17
CA ALA A 35 -6.91 -1.08 7.32
C ALA A 35 -5.70 -1.21 8.25
N TRP A 36 -5.98 -1.61 9.49
CA TRP A 36 -4.98 -2.03 10.45
C TRP A 36 -5.44 -3.32 11.10
N GLU A 37 -4.52 -4.25 11.32
CA GLU A 37 -4.80 -5.54 11.91
C GLU A 37 -3.65 -5.91 12.86
N VAL A 38 -3.97 -6.45 14.04
CA VAL A 38 -2.98 -7.08 14.91
C VAL A 38 -3.13 -8.57 14.78
N LYS A 39 -2.09 -9.23 14.28
CA LYS A 39 -2.03 -10.69 14.26
C LYS A 39 -1.40 -11.18 15.55
N GLU A 40 -2.18 -11.94 16.30
CA GLU A 40 -1.69 -12.67 17.45
C GLU A 40 -1.02 -13.96 16.99
N LEU A 41 0.25 -14.09 17.32
CA LEU A 41 1.01 -15.32 17.20
C LEU A 41 1.28 -15.88 18.59
N ARG A 42 1.62 -17.17 18.68
CA ARG A 42 1.78 -17.90 19.93
C ARG A 42 2.56 -17.16 21.04
N ASN A 43 3.57 -16.37 20.66
CA ASN A 43 4.43 -15.63 21.60
C ASN A 43 4.58 -14.13 21.27
N LYS A 44 3.87 -13.60 20.27
CA LYS A 44 4.08 -12.21 19.83
C LYS A 44 2.84 -11.64 19.13
N HIS A 45 2.66 -10.33 19.25
CA HIS A 45 1.67 -9.58 18.47
C HIS A 45 2.39 -8.85 17.34
N ILE A 46 1.82 -8.91 16.13
CA ILE A 46 2.35 -8.22 14.95
C ILE A 46 1.28 -7.25 14.43
N SER A 47 1.58 -5.96 14.48
CA SER A 47 0.76 -4.93 13.86
C SER A 47 1.05 -4.80 12.37
N LEU A 48 0.01 -4.97 11.56
CA LEU A 48 0.04 -4.81 10.12
C LEU A 48 -0.86 -3.66 9.70
N VAL A 49 -0.41 -2.92 8.70
CA VAL A 49 -1.12 -1.80 8.10
C VAL A 49 -1.34 -2.13 6.64
N LYS A 50 -2.59 -2.09 6.19
CA LYS A 50 -2.91 -2.10 4.77
C LYS A 50 -2.93 -0.68 4.26
N PHE A 51 -2.18 -0.42 3.20
CA PHE A 51 -2.21 0.87 2.51
C PHE A 51 -2.45 0.66 1.02
N HIS A 52 -3.00 1.68 0.37
CA HIS A 52 -3.11 1.74 -1.08
C HIS A 52 -1.89 2.48 -1.63
N GLY A 53 -1.08 1.78 -2.41
CA GLY A 53 -0.05 2.36 -3.27
C GLY A 53 -0.65 2.82 -4.60
N VAL A 54 0.22 3.01 -5.58
CA VAL A 54 -0.14 3.54 -6.90
C VAL A 54 -0.90 2.51 -7.74
N GLU A 55 -0.47 1.24 -7.69
CA GLU A 55 -1.12 0.17 -8.46
C GLU A 55 -2.03 -0.70 -7.60
N GLU A 56 -1.60 -1.08 -6.38
CA GLU A 56 -2.30 -2.07 -5.57
C GLU A 56 -2.36 -1.72 -4.07
N ALA A 57 -2.99 -2.60 -3.29
CA ALA A 57 -3.09 -2.46 -1.85
C ALA A 57 -2.28 -3.53 -1.12
N THR A 58 -1.22 -3.11 -0.44
CA THR A 58 -0.24 -3.99 0.19
C THR A 58 -0.37 -3.94 1.71
N TRP A 59 -0.08 -5.07 2.37
CA TRP A 59 0.04 -5.17 3.82
C TRP A 59 1.50 -5.05 4.23
N GLU A 60 1.79 -4.10 5.12
CA GLU A 60 3.14 -3.87 5.62
C GLU A 60 3.17 -3.81 7.15
N LEU A 61 4.35 -4.06 7.73
CA LEU A 61 4.55 -3.93 9.17
C LEU A 61 4.42 -2.47 9.59
N GLU A 62 3.70 -2.23 10.69
CA GLU A 62 3.54 -0.87 11.23
C GLU A 62 4.90 -0.21 11.53
N GLY A 63 5.87 -0.99 12.04
CA GLY A 63 7.23 -0.51 12.29
C GLY A 63 7.96 -0.06 11.01
N THR A 64 7.87 -0.86 9.94
CA THR A 64 8.45 -0.52 8.63
C THR A 64 7.80 0.74 8.07
N MET A 65 6.47 0.83 8.15
CA MET A 65 5.70 2.01 7.74
C MET A 65 6.14 3.29 8.46
N LYS A 66 6.35 3.22 9.79
CA LYS A 66 6.82 4.36 10.58
C LYS A 66 8.25 4.79 10.19
N MET A 67 9.10 3.83 9.83
CA MET A 67 10.50 4.08 9.47
C MET A 67 10.65 4.63 8.06
N GLN A 68 9.96 4.03 7.07
CA GLN A 68 10.04 4.43 5.66
C GLN A 68 9.18 5.65 5.35
N TYR A 69 8.02 5.77 5.99
CA TYR A 69 7.03 6.81 5.71
C TYR A 69 6.68 7.60 6.98
N PRO A 70 7.64 8.35 7.58
CA PRO A 70 7.42 9.09 8.83
C PRO A 70 6.30 10.12 8.71
N LYS A 71 6.03 10.65 7.51
CA LYS A 71 4.90 11.56 7.23
C LYS A 71 3.53 10.92 7.49
N PHE A 72 3.43 9.59 7.45
CA PHE A 72 2.18 8.84 7.63
C PHE A 72 1.91 8.39 9.07
N VAL A 73 2.85 8.63 9.99
CA VAL A 73 2.71 8.26 11.42
C VAL A 73 1.47 8.89 12.05
N TYR A 74 1.20 10.16 11.77
CA TYR A 74 0.01 10.84 12.30
C TYR A 74 -1.29 10.22 11.77
N LYS A 75 -1.32 9.79 10.51
CA LYS A 75 -2.48 9.09 9.93
C LYS A 75 -2.65 7.70 10.55
N LEU A 76 -1.56 6.99 10.84
CA LEU A 76 -1.60 5.70 11.55
C LEU A 76 -2.25 5.85 12.94
N LEU A 77 -1.86 6.89 13.69
CA LEU A 77 -2.44 7.18 15.01
C LEU A 77 -3.94 7.51 14.91
N GLN A 78 -4.35 8.30 13.91
CA GLN A 78 -5.76 8.59 13.68
C GLN A 78 -6.57 7.34 13.29
N CYS A 79 -5.99 6.43 12.51
CA CYS A 79 -6.59 5.14 12.18
C CYS A 79 -6.75 4.27 13.44
N HIS A 80 -5.74 4.18 14.32
CA HIS A 80 -5.85 3.45 15.59
C HIS A 80 -6.97 3.99 16.47
N ILE A 81 -7.04 5.31 16.67
CA ILE A 81 -8.06 5.94 17.52
C ILE A 81 -9.47 5.68 16.97
N LYS A 82 -9.67 5.84 15.66
CA LYS A 82 -10.99 5.62 15.03
C LYS A 82 -11.46 4.18 15.10
N ILE A 83 -10.56 3.20 15.05
CA ILE A 83 -10.92 1.78 15.17
C ILE A 83 -11.28 1.47 16.63
N TRP A 84 -10.50 1.95 17.60
CA TRP A 84 -10.80 1.77 19.03
C TRP A 84 -12.10 2.44 19.49
N GLN A 85 -12.55 3.51 18.83
CA GLN A 85 -13.82 4.16 19.12
C GLN A 85 -15.04 3.48 18.46
N ASN A 86 -14.84 2.56 17.52
CA ASN A 86 -15.89 1.88 16.76
C ASN A 86 -15.95 0.36 17.03
N SER A 87 -15.39 -0.10 18.16
CA SER A 87 -15.33 -1.51 18.59
C SER A 87 -16.07 -1.75 19.89
#